data_AF-A0A3A0AAX9-F1
#
_entry.id   AF-A0A3A0AAX9-F1
#
_cell.length_a   1.000
_cell.length_b   1.000
_cell.length_c   1.000
_cell.angle_alpha   90.00
_cell.angle_beta   90.00
_cell.angle_gamma   90.00
#
_symmetry.space_group_name_H-M   'P 1'
#
loop_
_entity.id
_entity.type
_entity.pdbx_description
1 polymer ?
#
loop_
_entity_poly.entity_id
_entity_poly.type
_entity_poly.pdbx_seq_one_letter_code
_entity_poly.pdbx_strand_id
1 'polypeptide(L)'
;MKRTIFLVLLIGGIGVAGVAGYLRYHALASTQAQAALVHTPATVTVTRGTVQQTVSAPGTVIGTREVALGLPIAGRIAELYVRPGERVQAGTVLAMLDPGELQREADQRHADYLQAQLSYSQTVQGPDAAKVQAAEAALISARAAYTTLLAPPPASEIAPLEAALRNAEATLQQAQRTYQTSTDRPAAEFGLEQATINRNAAQAAYDAAFAPPEASALLSAQAQNATAEAQLAALYPDANAIAQAQLALDQAHQRWQ
;
A
#
# COMPACT_ATOMS: atom_id res chain seq x y z
N MET A 1 -32.20 7.78 -170.67
CA MET A 1 -30.88 7.56 -170.04
C MET A 1 -30.98 7.97 -168.58
N LYS A 2 -31.34 7.03 -167.71
CA LYS A 2 -32.02 7.24 -166.42
C LYS A 2 -31.21 6.67 -165.23
N ARG A 3 -29.87 6.75 -165.26
CA ARG A 3 -28.99 6.10 -164.27
C ARG A 3 -28.02 7.05 -163.52
N THR A 4 -27.83 8.29 -163.99
CA THR A 4 -26.90 9.25 -163.37
C THR A 4 -27.55 10.19 -162.34
N ILE A 5 -28.87 10.40 -162.41
CA ILE A 5 -29.61 11.27 -161.47
C ILE A 5 -29.84 10.59 -160.11
N PHE A 6 -30.00 9.26 -160.08
CA PHE A 6 -30.16 8.50 -158.83
C PHE A 6 -28.87 8.42 -158.00
N LEU A 7 -27.70 8.56 -158.65
CA LEU A 7 -26.38 8.45 -158.01
C LEU A 7 -25.95 9.75 -157.32
N VAL A 8 -26.41 10.90 -157.82
CA VAL A 8 -26.14 12.22 -157.20
C VAL A 8 -27.04 12.45 -155.97
N LEU A 9 -28.27 11.93 -155.97
CA LEU A 9 -29.20 12.05 -154.84
C LEU A 9 -28.81 11.14 -153.66
N LEU A 10 -28.12 10.02 -153.93
CA LEU A 10 -27.63 9.10 -152.90
C LEU A 10 -26.36 9.60 -152.19
N ILE A 11 -25.52 10.38 -152.87
CA ILE A 11 -24.32 11.00 -152.28
C ILE A 11 -24.69 12.25 -151.46
N GLY A 12 -25.74 12.98 -151.84
CA GLY A 12 -26.27 14.10 -151.04
C GLY A 12 -26.94 13.67 -149.72
N GLY A 13 -27.57 12.48 -149.68
CA GLY A 13 -28.23 11.95 -148.47
C GLY A 13 -27.26 11.51 -147.37
N ILE A 14 -26.06 11.04 -147.73
CA ILE A 14 -25.05 10.56 -146.76
C ILE A 14 -24.35 11.74 -146.05
N GLY A 15 -24.24 12.90 -146.70
CA GLY A 15 -23.67 14.10 -146.08
C GLY A 15 -24.54 14.68 -144.95
N VAL A 16 -25.87 14.60 -145.07
CA VAL A 16 -26.80 15.14 -144.06
C VAL A 16 -26.89 14.24 -142.82
N ALA A 17 -26.78 12.91 -142.99
CA ALA A 17 -26.75 11.97 -141.87
C ALA A 17 -25.45 12.09 -141.03
N GLY A 18 -24.32 12.39 -141.67
CA GLY A 18 -23.04 12.61 -140.97
C GLY A 18 -23.03 13.86 -140.09
N VAL A 19 -23.65 14.96 -140.56
CA VAL A 19 -23.72 16.22 -139.78
C VAL A 19 -24.71 16.11 -138.61
N ALA A 20 -25.84 15.41 -138.79
CA ALA A 20 -26.79 15.16 -137.70
C ALA A 20 -26.20 14.26 -136.60
N GLY A 21 -25.39 13.25 -136.98
CA GLY A 21 -24.68 12.40 -136.01
C GLY A 21 -23.59 13.14 -135.23
N TYR A 22 -22.82 14.01 -135.91
CA TYR A 22 -21.79 14.84 -135.28
C TYR A 22 -22.39 15.82 -134.26
N LEU A 23 -23.49 16.50 -134.60
CA LEU A 23 -24.16 17.42 -133.67
C LEU A 23 -24.79 16.71 -132.45
N ARG A 24 -25.27 15.46 -132.60
CA ARG A 24 -25.78 14.66 -131.47
C ARG A 24 -24.67 14.17 -130.54
N TYR A 25 -23.48 13.85 -131.06
CA TYR A 25 -22.34 13.44 -130.24
C TYR A 25 -21.80 14.59 -129.37
N HIS A 26 -21.76 15.82 -129.90
CA HIS A 26 -21.33 16.99 -129.13
C HIS A 26 -22.38 17.53 -128.15
N ALA A 27 -23.68 17.22 -128.35
CA ALA A 27 -24.75 17.57 -127.41
C ALA A 27 -24.91 16.58 -126.24
N LEU A 28 -24.20 15.46 -126.23
CA LEU A 28 -24.18 14.47 -125.14
C LEU A 28 -22.84 14.46 -124.36
N ALA A 29 -21.90 15.33 -124.72
CA ALA A 29 -20.58 15.46 -124.09
C ALA A 29 -20.44 16.67 -123.14
N SER A 30 -21.55 17.33 -122.78
CA SER A 30 -21.56 18.50 -121.88
C SER A 30 -22.74 18.47 -120.91
N THR A 31 -22.86 17.40 -120.12
CA THR A 31 -23.60 17.42 -118.84
C THR A 31 -22.94 16.50 -117.84
N GLN A 32 -21.71 16.83 -117.46
CA GLN A 32 -21.21 16.51 -116.13
C GLN A 32 -21.36 17.78 -115.31
N ALA A 33 -22.59 18.00 -114.82
CA ALA A 33 -22.84 18.93 -113.76
C ALA A 33 -22.00 18.47 -112.56
N GLN A 34 -20.93 19.20 -112.30
CA GLN A 34 -20.27 19.22 -111.00
C GLN A 34 -21.28 19.77 -110.00
N ALA A 35 -22.12 18.87 -109.46
CA ALA A 35 -22.77 19.09 -108.20
C ALA A 35 -21.65 19.14 -107.16
N ALA A 36 -21.33 20.36 -106.73
CA ALA A 36 -20.60 20.57 -105.49
C ALA A 36 -21.33 19.80 -104.39
N LEU A 37 -20.61 18.91 -103.70
CA LEU A 37 -21.05 18.29 -102.46
C LEU A 37 -21.20 19.41 -101.42
N VAL A 38 -22.38 20.02 -101.36
CA VAL A 38 -22.77 20.84 -100.22
C VAL A 38 -23.05 19.86 -99.08
N HIS A 39 -22.08 19.67 -98.21
CA HIS A 39 -22.36 19.17 -96.88
C HIS A 39 -23.16 20.28 -96.18
N THR A 40 -24.49 20.23 -96.20
CA THR A 40 -25.28 20.98 -95.23
C THR A 40 -25.01 20.35 -93.86
N PRO A 41 -24.33 21.02 -92.92
CA PRO A 41 -24.27 20.50 -91.56
C PRO A 41 -25.70 20.47 -91.01
N ALA A 42 -26.09 19.35 -90.39
CA ALA A 42 -27.31 19.30 -89.60
C ALA A 42 -27.22 20.39 -88.53
N THR A 43 -28.05 21.43 -88.64
CA THR A 43 -28.08 22.55 -87.70
C THR A 43 -29.23 22.33 -86.74
N VAL A 44 -28.91 22.31 -85.44
CA VAL A 44 -29.86 22.23 -84.34
C VAL A 44 -29.96 23.60 -83.69
N THR A 45 -31.17 23.99 -83.26
CA THR A 45 -31.39 25.26 -82.56
C THR A 45 -30.74 25.21 -81.18
N VAL A 46 -29.73 26.06 -80.93
CA VAL A 46 -29.00 26.07 -79.65
C VAL A 46 -29.78 26.90 -78.63
N THR A 47 -30.19 26.28 -77.53
CA THR A 47 -30.85 26.95 -76.41
C THR A 47 -29.85 27.08 -75.25
N ARG A 48 -29.72 28.27 -74.66
CA ARG A 48 -28.83 28.48 -73.50
C ARG A 48 -29.51 27.95 -72.23
N GLY A 49 -28.87 26.99 -71.59
CA GLY A 49 -29.16 26.55 -70.22
C GLY A 49 -27.91 26.65 -69.36
N THR A 50 -28.07 26.79 -68.05
CA THR A 50 -26.95 26.84 -67.09
C THR A 50 -26.24 25.49 -67.06
N VAL A 51 -24.99 25.43 -67.50
CA VAL A 51 -24.14 24.24 -67.41
C VAL A 51 -23.48 24.22 -66.04
N GLN A 52 -23.93 23.33 -65.15
CA GLN A 52 -23.21 23.05 -63.91
C GLN A 52 -22.11 22.02 -64.20
N GLN A 53 -20.86 22.48 -64.25
CA GLN A 53 -19.70 21.61 -64.34
C GLN A 53 -19.41 21.03 -62.95
N THR A 54 -19.91 19.82 -62.69
CA THR A 54 -19.65 19.12 -61.44
C THR A 54 -18.30 18.42 -61.54
N VAL A 55 -17.29 18.90 -60.80
CA VAL A 55 -16.00 18.21 -60.68
C VAL A 55 -16.15 17.16 -59.58
N SER A 56 -16.16 15.89 -59.95
CA SER A 56 -16.17 14.79 -59.00
C SER A 56 -14.74 14.40 -58.66
N ALA A 57 -14.33 14.63 -57.41
CA ALA A 57 -13.06 14.16 -56.88
C ALA A 57 -13.33 12.91 -56.01
N PRO A 58 -12.91 11.70 -56.45
CA PRO A 58 -13.05 10.53 -55.62
C PRO A 58 -12.16 10.68 -54.38
N GLY A 59 -12.78 10.64 -53.20
CA GLY A 59 -12.09 10.62 -51.91
C GLY A 59 -12.62 9.47 -51.08
N THR A 60 -11.74 8.78 -50.37
CA THR A 60 -12.13 7.72 -49.43
C THR A 60 -12.28 8.32 -48.05
N VAL A 61 -13.46 8.13 -47.45
CA VAL A 61 -13.67 8.48 -46.04
C VAL A 61 -12.94 7.44 -45.19
N ILE A 62 -11.91 7.86 -44.46
CA ILE A 62 -11.24 7.03 -43.45
C ILE A 62 -11.74 7.44 -42.06
N GLY A 63 -11.97 6.45 -41.19
CA GLY A 63 -12.30 6.69 -39.79
C GLY A 63 -11.21 7.53 -39.13
N THR A 64 -11.61 8.54 -38.36
CA THR A 64 -10.66 9.56 -37.85
C THR A 64 -9.75 8.99 -36.74
N ARG A 65 -10.23 8.01 -35.97
CA ARG A 65 -9.50 7.30 -34.90
C ARG A 65 -10.09 5.90 -34.68
N GLU A 66 -9.22 4.91 -34.53
CA GLU A 66 -9.56 3.54 -34.14
C GLU A 66 -8.77 3.18 -32.88
N VAL A 67 -9.40 2.53 -31.90
CA VAL A 67 -8.78 2.14 -30.63
C VAL A 67 -9.18 0.71 -30.30
N ALA A 68 -8.20 -0.16 -30.12
CA ALA A 68 -8.43 -1.49 -29.57
C ALA A 68 -8.68 -1.37 -28.05
N LEU A 69 -9.89 -1.70 -27.62
CA LEU A 69 -10.26 -1.69 -26.21
C LEU A 69 -9.80 -3.00 -25.56
N GLY A 70 -8.85 -2.90 -24.62
CA GLY A 70 -8.40 -4.00 -23.78
C GLY A 70 -8.87 -3.82 -22.34
N LEU A 71 -8.95 -4.93 -21.60
CA LEU A 71 -9.21 -4.90 -20.17
C LEU A 71 -7.89 -4.63 -19.42
N PRO A 72 -7.88 -3.71 -18.44
CA PRO A 72 -6.67 -3.41 -17.66
C PRO A 72 -6.28 -4.54 -16.71
N ILE A 73 -7.25 -5.39 -16.34
CA ILE A 73 -7.07 -6.58 -15.50
C ILE A 73 -7.63 -7.80 -16.23
N ALA A 74 -6.98 -8.95 -16.07
CA ALA A 74 -7.48 -10.22 -16.59
C ALA A 74 -8.68 -10.68 -15.76
N GLY A 75 -9.78 -11.07 -16.41
CA GLY A 75 -10.98 -11.52 -15.72
C GLY A 75 -12.05 -12.03 -16.67
N ARG A 76 -13.11 -12.61 -16.10
CA ARG A 76 -14.28 -13.04 -16.86
C ARG A 76 -15.28 -11.88 -16.97
N ILE A 77 -15.87 -11.72 -18.15
CA ILE A 77 -16.98 -10.78 -18.36
C ILE A 77 -18.23 -11.38 -17.73
N ALA A 78 -18.84 -10.69 -16.78
CA ALA A 78 -20.13 -11.05 -16.21
C ALA A 78 -21.27 -10.59 -17.13
N GLU A 79 -21.21 -9.35 -17.60
CA GLU A 79 -22.26 -8.74 -18.42
C GLU A 79 -21.66 -7.89 -19.55
N LEU A 80 -22.28 -7.92 -20.74
CA LEU A 80 -21.96 -7.08 -21.89
C LEU A 80 -23.18 -6.21 -22.22
N TYR A 81 -23.03 -4.89 -22.13
CA TYR A 81 -24.14 -3.94 -22.23
C TYR A 81 -24.37 -3.37 -23.62
N VAL A 82 -23.52 -3.67 -24.59
CA VAL A 82 -23.54 -3.05 -25.93
C VAL A 82 -23.59 -4.09 -27.04
N ARG A 83 -24.17 -3.71 -28.17
CA ARG A 83 -24.23 -4.54 -29.38
C ARG A 83 -23.33 -4.02 -30.49
N PRO A 84 -22.80 -4.89 -31.38
CA PRO A 84 -22.04 -4.44 -32.55
C PRO A 84 -22.85 -3.45 -33.40
N GLY A 85 -22.27 -2.28 -33.69
CA GLY A 85 -22.90 -1.21 -34.48
C GLY A 85 -23.63 -0.14 -33.66
N GLU A 86 -23.69 -0.28 -32.33
CA GLU A 86 -24.30 0.70 -31.43
C GLU A 86 -23.40 1.93 -31.24
N ARG A 87 -24.00 3.13 -31.22
CA ARG A 87 -23.28 4.37 -30.94
C ARG A 87 -23.21 4.58 -29.43
N VAL A 88 -21.99 4.60 -28.89
CA VAL A 88 -21.73 4.82 -27.46
C VAL A 88 -21.05 6.18 -27.24
N GLN A 89 -21.26 6.77 -26.06
CA GLN A 89 -20.61 8.01 -25.64
C GLN A 89 -19.44 7.72 -24.70
N ALA A 90 -18.49 8.65 -24.58
CA ALA A 90 -17.41 8.53 -23.60
C ALA A 90 -17.98 8.39 -22.18
N GLY A 91 -17.48 7.39 -21.44
CA GLY A 91 -17.96 7.05 -20.09
C GLY A 91 -19.10 6.02 -20.05
N THR A 92 -19.61 5.57 -21.20
CA THR A 92 -20.60 4.48 -21.24
C THR A 92 -19.94 3.16 -20.85
N VAL A 93 -20.52 2.44 -19.89
CA VAL A 93 -20.04 1.10 -19.50
C VAL A 93 -20.36 0.12 -20.63
N LEU A 94 -19.31 -0.49 -21.18
CA LEU A 94 -19.45 -1.42 -22.30
C LEU A 94 -19.63 -2.86 -21.82
N ALA A 95 -18.90 -3.25 -20.77
CA ALA A 95 -18.92 -4.57 -20.15
C ALA A 95 -18.58 -4.45 -18.66
N MET A 96 -19.09 -5.37 -17.85
CA MET A 96 -18.77 -5.52 -16.43
C MET A 96 -18.09 -6.87 -16.19
N LEU A 97 -17.01 -6.85 -15.43
CA LEU A 97 -16.28 -8.06 -15.04
C LEU A 97 -16.93 -8.70 -13.81
N ASP A 98 -16.79 -10.01 -13.68
CA ASP A 98 -17.18 -10.76 -12.48
C ASP A 98 -16.32 -10.31 -11.27
N PRO A 99 -16.90 -9.64 -10.26
CA PRO A 99 -16.14 -9.11 -9.13
C PRO A 99 -15.85 -10.18 -8.08
N GLY A 100 -16.36 -11.41 -8.20
CA GLY A 100 -16.39 -12.37 -7.09
C GLY A 100 -15.03 -12.74 -6.48
N GLU A 101 -13.96 -12.79 -7.28
CA GLU A 101 -12.59 -13.02 -6.77
C GLU A 101 -11.99 -11.73 -6.19
N LEU A 102 -12.13 -10.61 -6.92
CA LEU A 102 -11.61 -9.30 -6.52
C LEU A 102 -12.24 -8.80 -5.22
N GLN A 103 -13.54 -9.03 -5.02
CA GLN A 103 -14.25 -8.66 -3.81
C GLN A 103 -13.77 -9.50 -2.62
N ARG A 104 -13.59 -10.82 -2.80
CA ARG A 104 -13.03 -11.68 -1.75
C ARG A 104 -11.62 -11.27 -1.36
N GLU A 105 -10.79 -10.92 -2.35
CA GLU A 105 -9.44 -10.43 -2.10
C GLU A 105 -9.45 -9.07 -1.37
N ALA A 106 -10.35 -8.16 -1.75
CA ALA A 106 -10.53 -6.88 -1.08
C ALA A 106 -11.01 -7.05 0.38
N ASP A 107 -11.98 -7.94 0.61
CA ASP A 107 -12.51 -8.25 1.94
C ASP A 107 -11.41 -8.87 2.83
N GLN A 108 -10.58 -9.77 2.27
CA GLN A 108 -9.44 -10.36 2.98
C GLN A 108 -8.40 -9.30 3.37
N ARG A 109 -8.00 -8.43 2.43
CA ARG A 109 -7.05 -7.34 2.70
C ARG A 109 -7.60 -6.37 3.76
N HIS A 110 -8.91 -6.09 3.72
CA HIS A 110 -9.56 -5.26 4.72
C HIS A 110 -9.55 -5.92 6.11
N ALA A 111 -9.82 -7.23 6.18
CA ALA A 111 -9.72 -7.99 7.43
C ALA A 111 -8.28 -7.99 7.99
N ASP A 112 -7.28 -8.16 7.14
CA ASP A 112 -5.86 -8.11 7.53
C ASP A 112 -5.47 -6.72 8.09
N TYR A 113 -5.97 -5.64 7.49
CA TYR A 113 -5.79 -4.28 7.98
C TYR A 113 -6.43 -4.07 9.37
N LEU A 114 -7.67 -4.52 9.56
CA LEU A 114 -8.36 -4.43 10.85
C LEU A 114 -7.61 -5.22 11.93
N GLN A 115 -7.09 -6.40 11.59
CA GLN A 115 -6.28 -7.20 12.52
C GLN A 115 -4.99 -6.47 12.92
N ALA A 116 -4.30 -5.85 11.96
CA ALA A 116 -3.10 -5.05 12.24
C ALA A 116 -3.42 -3.82 13.10
N GLN A 117 -4.55 -3.15 12.85
CA GLN A 117 -5.02 -2.02 13.65
C GLN A 117 -5.34 -2.42 15.09
N LEU A 118 -6.03 -3.56 15.29
CA LEU A 118 -6.31 -4.10 16.62
C LEU A 118 -5.01 -4.44 17.36
N SER A 119 -4.06 -5.07 16.68
CA SER A 119 -2.75 -5.43 17.26
C SER A 119 -1.93 -4.20 17.67
N TYR A 120 -1.97 -3.14 16.85
CA TYR A 120 -1.36 -1.85 17.19
C TYR A 120 -2.04 -1.20 18.40
N SER A 121 -3.38 -1.13 18.41
CA SER A 121 -4.13 -0.57 19.53
C SER A 121 -3.88 -1.32 20.84
N GLN A 122 -3.79 -2.65 20.80
CA GLN A 122 -3.48 -3.47 21.99
C GLN A 122 -2.08 -3.19 22.51
N THR A 123 -1.10 -3.05 21.61
CA THR A 123 0.27 -2.68 21.98
C THR A 123 0.32 -1.28 22.61
N VAL A 124 -0.42 -0.31 22.05
CA VAL A 124 -0.38 1.10 22.53
C VAL A 124 -1.22 1.35 23.78
N GLN A 125 -2.34 0.63 23.98
CA GLN A 125 -3.17 0.77 25.20
C GLN A 125 -2.38 0.44 26.48
N GLY A 126 -1.28 -0.30 26.35
CA GLY A 126 -0.41 -0.62 27.47
C GLY A 126 -0.99 -1.70 28.38
N PRO A 127 -0.35 -1.94 29.54
CA PRO A 127 -0.73 -3.01 30.44
C PRO A 127 -2.05 -2.73 31.18
N ASP A 128 -2.77 -3.81 31.49
CA ASP A 128 -3.96 -3.78 32.35
C ASP A 128 -3.61 -3.20 33.73
N ALA A 129 -4.45 -2.26 34.20
CA ALA A 129 -4.30 -1.62 35.50
C ALA A 129 -4.19 -2.63 36.66
N ALA A 130 -4.93 -3.75 36.59
CA ALA A 130 -4.84 -4.81 37.61
C ALA A 130 -3.44 -5.46 37.65
N LYS A 131 -2.79 -5.63 36.49
CA LYS A 131 -1.42 -6.16 36.41
C LYS A 131 -0.39 -5.17 36.93
N VAL A 132 -0.54 -3.89 36.59
CA VAL A 132 0.33 -2.82 37.09
C VAL A 132 0.24 -2.75 38.61
N GLN A 133 -0.97 -2.72 39.17
CA GLN A 133 -1.17 -2.69 40.62
C GLN A 133 -0.55 -3.89 41.33
N ALA A 134 -0.68 -5.10 40.76
CA ALA A 134 -0.05 -6.29 41.32
C ALA A 134 1.49 -6.22 41.30
N ALA A 135 2.08 -5.72 40.21
CA ALA A 135 3.52 -5.54 40.08
C ALA A 135 4.06 -4.44 41.02
N GLU A 136 3.34 -3.33 41.17
CA GLU A 136 3.66 -2.27 42.13
C GLU A 136 3.58 -2.77 43.57
N ALA A 137 2.57 -3.56 43.92
CA ALA A 137 2.46 -4.17 45.24
C ALA A 137 3.64 -5.13 45.52
N ALA A 138 4.06 -5.91 44.53
CA ALA A 138 5.24 -6.76 44.64
C ALA A 138 6.53 -5.94 44.85
N LEU A 139 6.69 -4.82 44.13
CA LEU A 139 7.80 -3.90 44.30
C LEU A 139 7.81 -3.25 45.69
N ILE A 140 6.65 -2.79 46.17
CA ILE A 140 6.51 -2.21 47.51
C ILE A 140 6.87 -3.25 48.57
N SER A 141 6.41 -4.49 48.43
CA SER A 141 6.73 -5.59 49.35
C SER A 141 8.23 -5.91 49.37
N ALA A 142 8.87 -5.98 48.19
CA ALA A 142 10.30 -6.23 48.10
C ALA A 142 11.12 -5.09 48.73
N ARG A 143 10.71 -3.83 48.49
CA ARG A 143 11.36 -2.65 49.08
C ARG A 143 11.19 -2.64 50.59
N ALA A 144 10.00 -2.97 51.08
CA ALA A 144 9.72 -3.07 52.51
C ALA A 144 10.61 -4.12 53.19
N ALA A 145 10.80 -5.29 52.55
CA ALA A 145 11.71 -6.32 53.06
C ALA A 145 13.16 -5.80 53.13
N TYR A 146 13.63 -5.13 52.08
CA TYR A 146 14.96 -4.52 52.06
C TYR A 146 15.15 -3.43 53.13
N THR A 147 14.18 -2.52 53.28
CA THR A 147 14.25 -1.47 54.29
C THR A 147 14.15 -2.02 55.71
N THR A 148 13.41 -3.12 55.91
CA THR A 148 13.32 -3.79 57.21
C THR A 148 14.67 -4.37 57.63
N LEU A 149 15.44 -4.93 56.68
CA LEU A 149 16.81 -5.42 56.95
C LEU A 149 17.77 -4.28 57.35
N LEU A 150 17.57 -3.08 56.82
CA LEU A 150 18.38 -1.90 57.13
C LEU A 150 17.90 -1.15 58.37
N ALA A 151 16.68 -1.43 58.84
CA ALA A 151 16.11 -0.75 59.98
C ALA A 151 16.86 -1.15 61.26
N PRO A 152 17.10 -0.19 62.18
CA PRO A 152 17.64 -0.53 63.48
C PRO A 152 16.67 -1.45 64.25
N PRO A 153 17.17 -2.27 65.19
CA PRO A 153 16.33 -3.14 66.00
C PRO A 153 15.25 -2.35 66.74
N PRO A 154 14.05 -2.91 66.92
CA PRO A 154 12.97 -2.22 67.61
C PRO A 154 13.31 -2.04 69.10
N ALA A 155 12.78 -0.97 69.71
CA ALA A 155 12.99 -0.68 71.12
C ALA A 155 12.57 -1.84 72.06
N SER A 156 11.58 -2.65 71.66
CA SER A 156 11.16 -3.84 72.40
C SER A 156 12.23 -4.92 72.50
N GLU A 157 13.17 -4.98 71.54
CA GLU A 157 14.29 -5.91 71.52
C GLU A 157 15.51 -5.33 72.27
N ILE A 158 15.75 -4.02 72.14
CA ILE A 158 16.88 -3.35 72.78
C ILE A 158 16.66 -3.14 74.29
N ALA A 159 15.45 -2.77 74.72
CA ALA A 159 15.15 -2.48 76.13
C ALA A 159 15.52 -3.59 77.13
N PRO A 160 15.20 -4.89 76.89
CA PRO A 160 15.63 -5.96 77.80
C PRO A 160 17.15 -6.16 77.80
N LEU A 161 17.83 -5.95 76.67
CA LEU A 161 19.29 -6.05 76.56
C LEU A 161 19.98 -4.93 77.35
N GLU A 162 19.49 -3.69 77.22
CA GLU A 162 19.96 -2.56 78.03
C GLU A 162 19.74 -2.80 79.54
N ALA A 163 18.57 -3.33 79.91
CA ALA A 163 18.29 -3.67 81.31
C ALA A 163 19.22 -4.77 81.83
N ALA A 164 19.51 -5.80 81.01
CA ALA A 164 20.46 -6.86 81.36
C ALA A 164 21.88 -6.32 81.53
N LEU A 165 22.34 -5.43 80.64
CA LEU A 165 23.65 -4.79 80.74
C LEU A 165 23.76 -3.96 82.03
N ARG A 166 22.76 -3.11 82.33
CA ARG A 166 22.72 -2.32 83.58
C ARG A 166 22.77 -3.21 84.82
N ASN A 167 22.05 -4.33 84.83
CA ASN A 167 22.06 -5.29 85.95
C ASN A 167 23.43 -5.97 86.12
N ALA A 168 24.08 -6.31 85.01
CA ALA A 168 25.40 -6.92 85.03
C ALA A 168 26.48 -5.93 85.50
N GLU A 169 26.39 -4.66 85.10
CA GLU A 169 27.25 -3.57 85.58
C GLU A 169 27.10 -3.34 87.08
N ALA A 170 25.86 -3.31 87.60
CA ALA A 170 25.60 -3.19 89.03
C ALA A 170 26.19 -4.38 89.82
N THR A 171 26.10 -5.59 89.26
CA THR A 171 26.68 -6.81 89.86
C THR A 171 28.20 -6.75 89.88
N LEU A 172 28.83 -6.28 88.79
CA LEU A 172 30.27 -6.05 88.72
C LEU A 172 30.72 -5.03 89.76
N GLN A 173 30.01 -3.91 89.90
CA GLN A 173 30.31 -2.89 90.89
C GLN A 173 30.20 -3.43 92.33
N GLN A 174 29.21 -4.30 92.59
CA GLN A 174 29.09 -4.96 93.89
C GLN A 174 30.26 -5.93 94.13
N ALA A 175 30.63 -6.74 93.14
CA ALA A 175 31.75 -7.68 93.24
C ALA A 175 33.09 -6.95 93.46
N GLN A 176 33.30 -5.80 92.80
CA GLN A 176 34.47 -4.94 93.02
C GLN A 176 34.54 -4.41 94.45
N ARG A 177 33.42 -3.96 95.02
CA ARG A 177 33.36 -3.53 96.42
C ARG A 177 33.67 -4.68 97.37
N THR A 178 33.08 -5.86 97.14
CA THR A 178 33.37 -7.06 97.94
C THR A 178 34.86 -7.44 97.86
N TYR A 179 35.48 -7.40 96.69
CA TYR A 179 36.91 -7.66 96.52
C TYR A 179 37.78 -6.67 97.31
N GLN A 180 37.40 -5.39 97.36
CA GLN A 180 38.13 -4.37 98.13
C GLN A 180 38.01 -4.57 99.64
N THR A 181 36.87 -5.07 100.13
CA THR A 181 36.60 -5.20 101.58
C THR A 181 36.84 -6.60 102.14
N SER A 182 36.97 -7.63 101.30
CA SER A 182 37.06 -9.03 101.73
C SER A 182 38.44 -9.39 102.28
N THR A 183 38.46 -10.15 103.38
CA THR A 183 39.68 -10.79 103.91
C THR A 183 39.99 -12.11 103.18
N ASP A 184 38.97 -12.77 102.61
CA ASP A 184 39.11 -13.95 101.75
C ASP A 184 39.23 -13.51 100.28
N ARG A 185 40.48 -13.32 99.82
CA ARG A 185 40.77 -12.82 98.47
C ARG A 185 40.42 -13.81 97.36
N PRO A 186 40.76 -15.12 97.45
CA PRO A 186 40.45 -16.07 96.39
C PRO A 186 38.95 -16.17 96.07
N ALA A 187 38.09 -16.20 97.09
CA ALA A 187 36.64 -16.25 96.87
C ALA A 187 36.10 -14.96 96.24
N ALA A 188 36.60 -13.80 96.68
CA ALA A 188 36.18 -12.51 96.14
C ALA A 188 36.70 -12.28 94.70
N GLU A 189 37.89 -12.78 94.38
CA GLU A 189 38.47 -12.75 93.03
C GLU A 189 37.62 -13.57 92.05
N PHE A 190 37.23 -14.79 92.43
CA PHE A 190 36.31 -15.60 91.64
C PHE A 190 34.96 -14.89 91.42
N GLY A 191 34.40 -14.24 92.44
CA GLY A 191 33.17 -13.46 92.31
C GLY A 191 33.30 -12.27 91.35
N LEU A 192 34.45 -11.59 91.37
CA LEU A 192 34.77 -10.49 90.44
C LEU A 192 34.92 -10.98 89.01
N GLU A 193 35.60 -12.12 88.80
CA GLU A 193 35.74 -12.75 87.50
C GLU A 193 34.37 -13.15 86.94
N GLN A 194 33.53 -13.81 87.73
CA GLN A 194 32.17 -14.19 87.32
C GLN A 194 31.31 -12.97 86.94
N ALA A 195 31.38 -11.89 87.71
CA ALA A 195 30.65 -10.66 87.40
C ALA A 195 31.16 -10.00 86.11
N THR A 196 32.47 -10.07 85.85
CA THR A 196 33.09 -9.57 84.62
C THR A 196 32.63 -10.38 83.41
N ILE A 197 32.60 -11.71 83.52
CA ILE A 197 32.07 -12.59 82.48
C ILE A 197 30.60 -12.25 82.19
N ASN A 198 29.78 -12.07 83.22
CA ASN A 198 28.37 -11.72 83.05
C ASN A 198 28.17 -10.37 82.36
N ARG A 199 28.96 -9.35 82.71
CA ARG A 199 28.94 -8.04 82.04
C ARG A 199 29.37 -8.15 80.59
N ASN A 200 30.42 -8.91 80.30
CA ASN A 200 30.90 -9.10 78.93
C ASN A 200 29.90 -9.88 78.08
N ALA A 201 29.23 -10.89 78.66
CA ALA A 201 28.15 -11.61 77.99
C ALA A 201 26.94 -10.70 77.69
N ALA A 202 26.54 -9.85 78.63
CA ALA A 202 25.46 -8.88 78.42
C ALA A 202 25.83 -7.83 77.36
N GLN A 203 27.07 -7.33 77.38
CA GLN A 203 27.58 -6.41 76.36
C GLN A 203 27.58 -7.06 74.98
N ALA A 204 28.09 -8.29 74.86
CA ALA A 204 28.12 -9.00 73.58
C ALA A 204 26.71 -9.24 73.01
N ALA A 205 25.73 -9.52 73.88
CA ALA A 205 24.32 -9.67 73.46
C ALA A 205 23.72 -8.34 72.97
N TYR A 206 24.05 -7.22 73.62
CA TYR A 206 23.66 -5.88 73.18
C TYR A 206 24.30 -5.54 71.83
N ASP A 207 25.60 -5.74 71.69
CA ASP A 207 26.35 -5.43 70.45
C ASP A 207 25.87 -6.31 69.28
N ALA A 208 25.54 -7.59 69.54
CA ALA A 208 25.02 -8.51 68.54
C ALA A 208 23.66 -8.06 67.98
N ALA A 209 22.83 -7.38 68.76
CA ALA A 209 21.57 -6.83 68.26
C ALA A 209 21.79 -5.73 67.19
N PHE A 210 22.90 -5.00 67.27
CA PHE A 210 23.27 -3.96 66.29
C PHE A 210 24.23 -4.47 65.21
N ALA A 211 24.49 -5.77 65.16
CA ALA A 211 25.30 -6.35 64.09
C ALA A 211 24.64 -6.06 62.73
N PRO A 212 25.42 -5.69 61.70
CA PRO A 212 24.86 -5.44 60.39
C PRO A 212 24.18 -6.70 59.84
N PRO A 213 23.09 -6.55 59.07
CA PRO A 213 22.42 -7.68 58.44
C PRO A 213 23.39 -8.47 57.55
N GLU A 214 23.18 -9.78 57.44
CA GLU A 214 24.06 -10.62 56.63
C GLU A 214 24.10 -10.16 55.16
N ALA A 215 25.30 -10.18 54.57
CA ALA A 215 25.52 -9.76 53.18
C ALA A 215 24.69 -10.59 52.19
N SER A 216 24.51 -11.89 52.45
CA SER A 216 23.65 -12.80 51.67
C SER A 216 22.18 -12.38 51.70
N ALA A 217 21.67 -12.01 52.87
CA ALA A 217 20.31 -11.52 53.06
C ALA A 217 20.09 -10.20 52.31
N LEU A 218 21.01 -9.24 52.45
CA LEU A 218 20.96 -7.97 51.71
C LEU A 218 20.98 -8.18 50.19
N LEU A 219 21.87 -9.02 49.69
CA LEU A 219 21.98 -9.31 48.27
C LEU A 219 20.71 -9.97 47.73
N SER A 220 20.12 -10.90 48.48
CA SER A 220 18.86 -11.55 48.08
C SER A 220 17.70 -10.55 48.04
N ALA A 221 17.60 -9.65 49.01
CA ALA A 221 16.56 -8.60 49.03
C ALA A 221 16.77 -7.57 47.89
N GLN A 222 18.01 -7.22 47.57
CA GLN A 222 18.33 -6.38 46.40
C GLN A 222 17.95 -7.07 45.09
N ALA A 223 18.25 -8.37 44.96
CA ALA A 223 17.85 -9.14 43.79
C ALA A 223 16.33 -9.19 43.65
N GLN A 224 15.59 -9.40 44.74
CA GLN A 224 14.13 -9.36 44.75
C GLN A 224 13.59 -7.99 44.29
N ASN A 225 14.15 -6.89 44.79
CA ASN A 225 13.82 -5.54 44.31
C ASN A 225 14.06 -5.40 42.81
N ALA A 226 15.24 -5.78 42.32
CA ALA A 226 15.58 -5.69 40.90
C ALA A 226 14.63 -6.54 40.04
N THR A 227 14.26 -7.74 40.50
CA THR A 227 13.29 -8.58 39.77
C THR A 227 11.89 -7.96 39.74
N ALA A 228 11.42 -7.36 40.82
CA ALA A 228 10.12 -6.70 40.86
C ALA A 228 10.09 -5.44 39.98
N GLU A 229 11.17 -4.66 39.97
CA GLU A 229 11.33 -3.51 39.06
C GLU A 229 11.35 -3.95 37.60
N ALA A 230 12.08 -5.03 37.27
CA ALA A 230 12.12 -5.58 35.92
C ALA A 230 10.74 -6.11 35.48
N GLN A 231 9.99 -6.75 36.37
CA GLN A 231 8.63 -7.21 36.08
C GLN A 231 7.67 -6.05 35.80
N LEU A 232 7.75 -4.97 36.59
CA LEU A 232 6.96 -3.76 36.35
C LEU A 232 7.35 -3.09 35.02
N ALA A 233 8.64 -3.01 34.72
CA ALA A 233 9.13 -2.43 33.45
C ALA A 233 8.69 -3.27 32.24
N ALA A 234 8.72 -4.60 32.33
CA ALA A 234 8.33 -5.50 31.25
C ALA A 234 6.83 -5.45 30.91
N LEU A 235 5.99 -4.88 31.78
CA LEU A 235 4.57 -4.65 31.47
C LEU A 235 4.38 -3.53 30.43
N TYR A 236 5.32 -2.59 30.35
CA TYR A 236 5.23 -1.49 29.41
C TYR A 236 5.85 -1.91 28.07
N PRO A 237 5.14 -1.69 26.95
CA PRO A 237 5.68 -1.95 25.62
C PRO A 237 6.92 -1.07 25.41
N ASP A 238 8.00 -1.64 24.89
CA ASP A 238 9.16 -0.87 24.52
C ASP A 238 8.91 -0.09 23.22
N ALA A 239 9.73 0.94 22.98
CA ALA A 239 9.60 1.77 21.78
C ALA A 239 9.73 0.93 20.50
N ASN A 240 10.51 -0.15 20.53
CA ASN A 240 10.68 -1.06 19.40
C ASN A 240 9.41 -1.87 19.11
N ALA A 241 8.73 -2.40 20.12
CA ALA A 241 7.45 -3.11 19.93
C ALA A 241 6.39 -2.18 19.34
N ILE A 242 6.29 -0.94 19.82
CA ILE A 242 5.36 0.05 19.26
C ILE A 242 5.72 0.36 17.80
N ALA A 243 7.01 0.57 17.50
CA ALA A 243 7.47 0.85 16.14
C ALA A 243 7.22 -0.33 15.18
N GLN A 244 7.43 -1.58 15.63
CA GLN A 244 7.13 -2.78 14.84
C GLN A 244 5.63 -2.93 14.59
N ALA A 245 4.79 -2.69 15.61
CA ALA A 245 3.35 -2.72 15.46
C ALA A 245 2.85 -1.62 14.50
N GLN A 246 3.44 -0.43 14.56
CA GLN A 246 3.16 0.66 13.62
C GLN A 246 3.58 0.30 12.19
N LEU A 247 4.79 -0.23 12.01
CA LEU A 247 5.27 -0.67 10.70
C LEU A 247 4.36 -1.75 10.08
N ALA A 248 3.89 -2.70 10.90
CA ALA A 248 2.95 -3.73 10.45
C ALA A 248 1.60 -3.12 10.00
N LEU A 249 1.09 -2.12 10.74
CA LEU A 249 -0.10 -1.37 10.37
C LEU A 249 0.09 -0.62 9.05
N ASP A 250 1.24 0.07 8.88
CA ASP A 250 1.56 0.82 7.66
C ASP A 250 1.67 -0.11 6.44
N GLN A 251 2.31 -1.28 6.60
CA GLN A 251 2.38 -2.30 5.55
C GLN A 251 1.00 -2.86 5.19
N ALA A 252 0.15 -3.14 6.19
CA ALA A 252 -1.21 -3.60 5.96
C ALA A 252 -2.05 -2.53 5.23
N HIS A 253 -1.84 -1.25 5.58
CA HIS A 253 -2.50 -0.12 4.91
C HIS A 253 -2.06 0.01 3.44
N GLN A 254 -0.76 -0.13 3.16
CA GLN A 254 -0.23 -0.10 1.78
C GLN A 254 -0.75 -1.25 0.91
N ARG A 255 -1.03 -2.41 1.49
CA ARG A 255 -1.61 -3.56 0.75
C ARG A 255 -3.11 -3.40 0.48
N TRP A 256 -3.79 -2.60 1.29
CA TRP A 256 -5.21 -2.31 1.15
C TRP A 256 -5.49 -1.26 0.07
N GLN A 257 -4.60 -0.28 -0.11
CA GLN A 257 -4.66 0.71 -1.21
C GLN A 257 -4.33 0.08 -2.56
#